data_AF-A0AAV0WC16-F1
#
_entry.id   AF-A0AAV0WC16-F1
#
_cell.length_a   1.000
_cell.length_b   1.000
_cell.length_c   1.000
_cell.angle_alpha   90.00
_cell.angle_beta   90.00
_cell.angle_gamma   90.00
#
_symmetry.space_group_name_H-M   'P 1'
#
loop_
_entity.id
_entity.type
_entity.pdbx_description
1 polymer ?
#
loop_
_entity_poly.entity_id
_entity_poly.type
_entity_poly.pdbx_seq_one_letter_code
_entity_poly.pdbx_strand_id
1 'polypeptide(L)'
;MLFKHNFQINDNVVNKAHLISFYNHDSKCNLRLAPKLTYAHIYTGPFEKMRVYLATQVFSGTVASGMSIALVAGILPPCAQFTIDCICEMDKLFDIFNSSKIPKRK
;
A
#
# COMPACT_ATOMS: atom_id res chain seq x y z
N MET A 1 10.90 1.98 6.60
CA MET A 1 11.51 3.16 5.96
C MET A 1 10.45 4.16 5.48
N LEU A 2 9.47 3.78 4.63
CA LEU A 2 8.39 4.69 4.18
C LEU A 2 7.56 5.33 5.31
N PHE A 3 7.31 4.58 6.39
CA PHE A 3 6.55 5.09 7.54
C PHE A 3 7.32 6.11 8.40
N LYS A 4 8.65 6.18 8.24
CA LYS A 4 9.54 7.09 8.96
C LYS A 4 10.01 8.26 8.10
N HIS A 5 10.27 8.01 6.82
CA HIS A 5 10.80 8.98 5.87
C HIS A 5 10.06 8.86 4.53
N ASN A 6 9.91 9.98 3.84
CA ASN A 6 9.40 9.98 2.47
C ASN A 6 10.47 9.42 1.52
N PHE A 7 10.04 8.82 0.42
CA PHE A 7 10.96 8.46 -0.65
C PHE A 7 10.89 9.53 -1.74
N GLN A 8 12.06 9.94 -2.21
CA GLN A 8 12.19 10.77 -3.40
C GLN A 8 12.68 9.85 -4.53
N ILE A 9 11.84 9.69 -5.54
CA ILE A 9 12.15 8.90 -6.73
C ILE A 9 12.12 9.87 -7.90
N ASN A 10 13.30 10.18 -8.43
CA ASN A 10 13.51 11.29 -9.36
C ASN A 10 13.05 12.62 -8.71
N ASP A 11 12.07 13.30 -9.32
CA ASP A 11 11.47 14.53 -8.80
C ASP A 11 10.17 14.30 -8.02
N ASN A 12 9.72 13.04 -7.90
CA ASN A 12 8.45 12.71 -7.28
C ASN A 12 8.62 12.21 -5.84
N VAL A 13 7.67 12.61 -4.99
CA VAL A 13 7.68 12.25 -3.56
C VAL A 13 6.63 11.19 -3.28
N VAL A 14 7.08 10.02 -2.83
CA VAL A 14 6.23 8.97 -2.29
C VAL A 14 6.03 9.25 -0.80
N ASN A 15 4.79 9.49 -0.42
CA ASN A 15 4.43 9.92 0.92
C ASN A 15 3.40 8.98 1.55
N LYS A 16 3.66 8.56 2.80
CA LYS A 16 2.72 7.78 3.60
C LYS A 16 1.37 8.47 3.82
N ALA A 17 1.31 9.80 3.72
CA ALA A 17 0.08 10.58 3.87
C ALA A 17 -1.00 10.15 2.88
N HIS A 18 -0.64 9.79 1.64
CA HIS A 18 -1.60 9.28 0.65
C HIS A 18 -2.20 7.94 1.09
N LEU A 19 -1.37 7.05 1.65
CA LEU A 19 -1.81 5.75 2.17
C LEU A 19 -2.71 5.91 3.40
N ILE A 20 -2.36 6.82 4.32
CA ILE A 20 -3.18 7.13 5.51
C ILE A 20 -4.54 7.69 5.08
N SER A 21 -4.55 8.62 4.12
CA SER A 21 -5.79 9.23 3.61
C SER A 21 -6.69 8.19 2.96
N PHE A 22 -6.11 7.32 2.13
CA PHE A 22 -6.81 6.19 1.54
C PHE A 22 -7.38 5.26 2.61
N TYR A 23 -6.57 4.83 3.58
CA TYR A 23 -7.02 3.95 4.66
C TYR A 23 -8.18 4.56 5.45
N ASN A 24 -8.07 5.84 5.84
CA ASN A 24 -9.09 6.52 6.64
C ASN A 24 -10.43 6.68 5.90
N HIS A 25 -10.39 6.76 4.56
CA HIS A 25 -11.58 6.76 3.73
C HIS A 25 -12.14 5.35 3.59
N ASP A 26 -11.31 4.41 3.12
CA ASP A 26 -11.69 3.00 2.87
C ASP A 26 -12.21 2.31 4.13
N SER A 27 -11.64 2.59 5.31
CA SER A 27 -12.06 1.97 6.58
C SER A 27 -13.48 2.34 6.99
N LYS A 28 -14.05 3.41 6.42
CA LYS A 28 -15.42 3.88 6.69
C LYS A 28 -16.42 3.37 5.67
N CYS A 29 -15.96 2.80 4.56
CA CYS A 29 -16.82 2.25 3.53
C CYS A 29 -17.39 0.90 3.96
N ASN A 30 -18.69 0.69 3.70
CA ASN A 30 -19.34 -0.61 3.94
C ASN A 30 -18.68 -1.72 3.10
N LEU A 31 -18.32 -1.40 1.85
CA LEU A 31 -17.54 -2.26 0.98
C LEU A 31 -16.16 -1.66 0.79
N ARG A 32 -15.16 -2.33 1.36
CA ARG A 32 -13.77 -1.88 1.37
C ARG A 32 -13.04 -2.36 0.11
N LEU A 33 -12.29 -1.46 -0.51
CA LEU A 33 -11.40 -1.71 -1.65
C LEU A 33 -10.13 -2.47 -1.21
N ALA A 34 -9.63 -2.18 -0.01
CA ALA A 34 -8.45 -2.85 0.56
C ALA A 34 -8.78 -3.46 1.94
N PRO A 35 -9.62 -4.50 2.01
CA PRO A 35 -10.17 -5.03 3.28
C PRO A 35 -9.10 -5.58 4.22
N LYS A 36 -7.96 -6.08 3.69
CA LYS A 36 -6.84 -6.59 4.48
C LYS A 36 -6.03 -5.49 5.16
N LEU A 37 -6.11 -4.24 4.69
CA LEU A 37 -5.42 -3.12 5.28
C LEU A 37 -6.12 -2.75 6.60
N THR A 38 -5.39 -2.80 7.71
CA THR A 38 -5.91 -2.52 9.05
C THR A 38 -5.07 -1.46 9.76
N TYR A 39 -5.50 -1.04 10.94
CA TYR A 39 -4.78 -0.06 11.75
C TYR A 39 -3.30 -0.44 11.97
N ALA A 40 -3.03 -1.72 12.27
CA ALA A 40 -1.67 -2.25 12.48
C ALA A 40 -0.75 -2.11 11.25
N HIS A 41 -1.31 -1.96 10.06
CA HIS A 41 -0.53 -1.73 8.83
C HIS A 41 -0.03 -0.29 8.72
N ILE A 42 -0.84 0.66 9.20
CA ILE A 42 -0.56 2.10 9.11
C ILE A 42 0.22 2.58 10.33
N TYR A 43 -0.19 2.12 11.51
CA TYR A 43 0.34 2.51 12.81
C TYR A 43 0.99 1.32 13.50
N THR A 44 2.15 0.91 12.97
CA THR A 44 2.91 -0.25 13.47
C THR A 44 3.51 -0.02 14.86
N GLY A 45 3.16 -0.87 15.81
CA GLY A 45 3.80 -1.00 17.11
C GLY A 45 5.18 -1.68 17.05
N PRO A 46 5.93 -1.73 18.17
CA PRO A 46 7.29 -2.28 18.20
C PRO A 46 7.41 -3.71 17.68
N PHE A 47 6.52 -4.61 18.10
CA PHE A 47 6.51 -6.01 17.67
C PHE A 47 5.95 -6.20 16.26
N GLU A 48 5.12 -5.27 15.79
CA GLU A 48 4.51 -5.33 14.47
C GLU A 48 5.51 -4.97 13.36
N LYS A 49 6.53 -4.15 13.66
CA LYS A 49 7.59 -3.78 12.71
C LYS A 49 8.36 -4.97 12.15
N MET A 50 8.45 -6.07 12.88
CA MET A 50 9.14 -7.29 12.44
C MET A 50 8.23 -8.22 11.61
N ARG A 51 6.93 -7.93 11.52
CA ARG A 51 5.97 -8.78 10.84
C ARG A 51 5.94 -8.44 9.35
N VAL A 52 6.74 -9.14 8.56
CA VAL A 52 6.86 -8.94 7.10
C VAL A 52 5.50 -8.92 6.40
N TYR A 53 4.54 -9.76 6.83
CA TYR A 53 3.22 -9.80 6.19
C TYR A 53 2.44 -8.48 6.28
N LEU A 54 2.65 -7.67 7.34
CA LEU A 54 2.01 -6.34 7.44
C LEU A 54 2.59 -5.40 6.38
N ALA A 55 3.91 -5.45 6.17
CA ALA A 55 4.55 -4.65 5.15
C ALA A 55 4.12 -5.09 3.74
N THR A 56 4.09 -6.40 3.46
CA THR A 56 3.71 -6.89 2.13
C THR A 56 2.24 -6.59 1.81
N GLN A 57 1.34 -6.61 2.80
CA GLN A 57 -0.06 -6.23 2.58
C GLN A 57 -0.23 -4.74 2.29
N VAL A 58 0.58 -3.86 2.90
CA VAL A 58 0.63 -2.43 2.53
C VAL A 58 1.07 -2.26 1.08
N PHE A 59 2.11 -2.99 0.67
CA PHE A 59 2.66 -2.92 -0.68
C PHE A 59 1.97 -3.87 -1.68
N SER A 60 0.70 -4.21 -1.46
CA SER A 60 0.01 -5.17 -2.30
C SER A 60 -0.66 -4.55 -3.52
N GLY A 61 -0.80 -5.31 -4.61
CA GLY A 61 -1.52 -4.89 -5.82
C GLY A 61 -2.99 -4.50 -5.56
N THR A 62 -3.63 -5.09 -4.54
CA THR A 62 -4.98 -4.69 -4.11
C THR A 62 -5.01 -3.28 -3.54
N VAL A 63 -4.02 -2.90 -2.72
CA VAL A 63 -3.90 -1.53 -2.19
C VAL A 63 -3.63 -0.54 -3.33
N ALA A 64 -2.75 -0.86 -4.26
CA ALA A 64 -2.50 -0.02 -5.44
C ALA A 64 -3.79 0.22 -6.24
N SER A 65 -4.54 -0.85 -6.52
CA SER A 65 -5.80 -0.77 -7.27
C SER A 65 -6.86 0.05 -6.52
N GLY A 66 -7.00 -0.16 -5.20
CA GLY A 66 -7.93 0.62 -4.37
C GLY A 66 -7.57 2.10 -4.32
N MET A 67 -6.28 2.42 -4.20
CA MET A 67 -5.81 3.81 -4.26
C MET A 67 -6.01 4.43 -5.65
N SER A 68 -5.87 3.68 -6.73
CA SER A 68 -6.16 4.15 -8.10
C SER A 68 -7.64 4.51 -8.27
N ILE A 69 -8.56 3.69 -7.75
CA ILE A 69 -9.99 4.02 -7.74
C ILE A 69 -10.24 5.30 -6.92
N ALA A 70 -9.62 5.42 -5.74
CA ALA A 70 -9.75 6.60 -4.90
C ALA A 70 -9.19 7.88 -5.57
N LEU A 71 -8.15 7.75 -6.39
CA LEU A 71 -7.61 8.84 -7.21
C LEU A 71 -8.61 9.29 -8.27
N VAL A 72 -9.17 8.35 -9.04
CA VAL A 72 -10.16 8.63 -10.09
C VAL A 72 -11.44 9.24 -9.51
N ALA A 73 -11.84 8.80 -8.31
CA ALA A 73 -12.98 9.35 -7.58
C ALA A 73 -12.71 10.73 -6.95
N GLY A 74 -11.49 11.28 -7.07
CA GLY A 74 -11.12 12.59 -6.51
C GLY A 74 -10.91 12.61 -5.00
N ILE A 75 -10.82 11.45 -4.35
CA ILE A 75 -10.57 11.33 -2.91
C ILE A 75 -9.09 11.58 -2.59
N LEU A 76 -8.20 11.13 -3.49
CA LEU A 76 -6.76 11.37 -3.40
C LEU A 76 -6.33 12.45 -4.40
N PRO A 77 -5.30 13.26 -4.07
CA PRO A 77 -4.77 14.25 -4.99
C PRO A 77 -3.99 13.59 -6.16
N PRO A 78 -3.85 14.26 -7.32
CA PRO A 78 -3.09 13.74 -8.48
C PRO A 78 -1.67 13.27 -8.15
N CYS A 79 -0.99 13.93 -7.20
CA CYS A 79 0.36 13.54 -6.76
C CYS A 79 0.41 12.18 -6.04
N ALA A 80 -0.72 11.61 -5.65
CA ALA A 80 -0.80 10.25 -5.11
C ALA A 80 -0.50 9.17 -6.16
N GLN A 81 -0.60 9.49 -7.47
CA GLN A 81 -0.27 8.56 -8.56
C GLN A 81 1.12 7.93 -8.37
N PHE A 82 2.13 8.74 -8.05
CA PHE A 82 3.49 8.25 -7.82
C PHE A 82 3.61 7.28 -6.64
N THR A 83 2.75 7.45 -5.62
CA THR A 83 2.69 6.50 -4.49
C THR A 83 2.04 5.19 -4.91
N ILE A 84 1.01 5.24 -5.76
CA ILE A 84 0.33 4.07 -6.32
C ILE A 84 1.31 3.27 -7.18
N ASP A 85 2.05 3.95 -8.06
CA ASP A 85 3.03 3.32 -8.94
C ASP A 85 4.14 2.64 -8.15
N CYS A 86 4.70 3.33 -7.15
CA CYS A 86 5.71 2.77 -6.25
C CYS A 86 5.20 1.51 -5.51
N ILE A 87 3.94 1.53 -5.04
CA ILE A 87 3.32 0.36 -4.39
C ILE A 87 3.20 -0.80 -5.39
N CYS A 88 2.73 -0.53 -6.61
CA CYS A 88 2.56 -1.55 -7.65
C CYS A 88 3.91 -2.15 -8.09
N GLU A 89 4.95 -1.34 -8.19
CA GLU A 89 6.31 -1.79 -8.51
C GLU A 89 6.88 -2.66 -7.39
N MET A 90 6.69 -2.28 -6.13
CA MET A 90 7.14 -3.08 -4.98
C MET A 90 6.41 -4.42 -4.88
N ASP A 91 5.11 -4.47 -5.16
CA ASP A 91 4.32 -5.72 -5.23
C ASP A 91 4.94 -6.69 -6.25
N LYS A 92 5.15 -6.21 -7.48
CA LYS A 92 5.76 -6.99 -8.56
C LYS A 92 7.17 -7.45 -8.21
N LEU A 93 7.99 -6.55 -7.66
CA LEU A 93 9.35 -6.85 -7.27
C LEU A 93 9.39 -7.96 -6.20
N PHE A 94 8.52 -7.85 -5.20
CA PHE A 94 8.39 -8.86 -4.14
C PHE A 94 7.92 -10.20 -4.70
N ASP A 95 6.92 -10.21 -5.58
CA ASP A 95 6.43 -11.44 -6.22
C ASP A 95 7.49 -12.11 -7.12
N ILE A 96 8.33 -11.32 -7.81
CA ILE A 96 9.46 -11.85 -8.60
C ILE A 96 10.46 -12.56 -7.68
N PHE A 97 10.91 -11.89 -6.62
CA PHE A 97 11.92 -12.44 -5.71
C PHE A 97 11.39 -13.53 -4.77
N ASN A 98 10.08 -13.55 -4.52
CA ASN A 98 9.40 -14.55 -3.69
C ASN A 98 8.55 -15.51 -4.53
N SER A 99 8.91 -15.70 -5.80
CA SER A 99 8.26 -16.67 -6.67
C SER A 99 8.58 -18.11 -6.21
N SER A 100 7.58 -18.99 -6.27
CA SER A 100 7.75 -20.41 -5.95
C SER A 100 7.10 -21.27 -7.03
N LYS A 101 7.69 -22.45 -7.28
CA LYS A 101 7.17 -23.43 -8.25
C LYS A 101 5.94 -24.19 -7.74
N ILE A 102 5.59 -24.00 -6.47
CA ILE A 102 4.46 -24.68 -5.84
C ILE A 102 3.18 -23.90 -6.19
N PRO A 103 2.15 -24.53 -6.79
CA PRO A 103 0.91 -23.84 -7.07
C PRO A 103 0.30 -23.35 -5.75
N LYS A 104 -0.09 -22.06 -5.71
CA LYS A 104 -0.78 -21.48 -4.54
C LYS A 104 -1.99 -22.38 -4.23
N ARG A 105 -1.97 -23.07 -3.08
CA ARG A 105 -3.12 -23.85 -2.60
C ARG A 105 -4.31 -22.90 -2.53
N LYS A 106 -5.38 -23.25 -3.27
CA LYS A 106 -6.66 -22.54 -3.28
C LYS A 106 -7.34 -22.64 -1.92
#